data_AF-A0A165CYL8-F1
#
_entry.id   AF-A0A165CYL8-F1
#
_cell.length_a   1.000
_cell.length_b   1.000
_cell.length_c   1.000
_cell.angle_alpha   90.00
_cell.angle_beta   90.00
_cell.angle_gamma   90.00
#
_symmetry.space_group_name_H-M   'P 1'
#
loop_
_entity.id
_entity.type
_entity.pdbx_description
1 polymer ?
#
loop_
_entity_poly.entity_id
_entity_poly.type
_entity_poly.pdbx_seq_one_letter_code
_entity_poly.pdbx_strand_id
1 'polypeptide(L)'
;MVYKIRVRIIDTTPVKFSVVEKSVWYHVGGTWSECDGIHTITMNGIGSSGALRFSNAHNESFIVVAGLMGPGEQHWSAIVTDLGVDHTALWIHPGFYGEVKHPWTSEKEETKRSEKGTQVTTRLVAQAGNEYFLHVIIYASDSDVPRPNVVMKICF
;
A
#
# COMPACT_ATOMS: atom_id res chain seq x y z
N MET A 1 16.59 -8.25 16.04
CA MET A 1 15.49 -9.19 15.76
C MET A 1 14.96 -8.88 14.37
N VAL A 2 14.67 -9.89 13.54
CA VAL A 2 14.17 -9.68 12.17
C VAL A 2 12.65 -9.65 12.16
N TYR A 3 12.09 -8.72 11.39
CA TYR A 3 10.64 -8.58 11.19
C TYR A 3 10.29 -8.71 9.72
N LYS A 4 9.07 -9.17 9.44
CA LYS A 4 8.56 -9.26 8.08
C LYS A 4 7.18 -8.63 7.96
N ILE A 5 6.96 -7.91 6.87
CA ILE A 5 5.62 -7.53 6.44
C ILE A 5 5.37 -8.21 5.09
N ARG A 6 4.41 -9.13 5.07
CA ARG A 6 3.93 -9.83 3.88
C ARG A 6 2.78 -9.05 3.29
N VAL A 7 2.98 -8.52 2.10
CA VAL A 7 2.04 -7.67 1.38
C VAL A 7 1.37 -8.48 0.27
N ARG A 8 0.07 -8.70 0.40
CA ARG A 8 -0.77 -9.25 -0.66
C ARG A 8 -1.47 -8.11 -1.39
N ILE A 9 -1.35 -8.09 -2.72
CA ILE A 9 -2.07 -7.12 -3.55
C ILE A 9 -3.38 -7.76 -4.04
N ILE A 10 -4.49 -7.05 -3.82
CA ILE A 10 -5.82 -7.43 -4.29
C ILE A 10 -6.30 -6.30 -5.19
N ASP A 11 -6.13 -6.46 -6.50
CA ASP A 11 -6.53 -5.47 -7.48
C ASP A 11 -7.80 -5.91 -8.20
N THR A 12 -8.91 -5.23 -7.93
CA THR A 12 -10.21 -5.48 -8.57
C THR A 12 -10.51 -4.50 -9.71
N THR A 13 -9.57 -3.64 -10.08
CA THR A 13 -9.75 -2.67 -11.17
C THR A 13 -9.75 -3.37 -12.54
N PRO A 14 -10.41 -2.80 -13.56
CA PRO A 14 -10.34 -3.32 -14.93
C PRO A 14 -8.94 -3.12 -15.53
N VAL A 15 -8.28 -1.98 -15.22
CA VAL A 15 -6.93 -1.67 -15.70
C VAL A 15 -5.93 -1.87 -14.56
N LYS A 16 -5.26 -3.02 -14.61
CA LYS A 16 -4.41 -3.50 -13.51
C LYS A 16 -3.23 -2.58 -13.21
N PHE A 17 -2.94 -2.45 -11.94
CA PHE A 17 -1.72 -1.85 -11.42
C PHE A 17 -0.60 -2.88 -11.35
N SER A 18 0.61 -2.44 -11.64
CA SER A 18 1.84 -3.20 -11.50
C SER A 18 2.77 -2.50 -10.51
N VAL A 19 3.55 -3.27 -9.75
CA VAL A 19 4.63 -2.72 -8.93
C VAL A 19 5.77 -2.32 -9.86
N VAL A 20 6.11 -1.03 -9.86
CA VAL A 20 7.13 -0.44 -10.74
C VAL A 20 8.37 0.01 -9.98
N GLU A 21 8.32 0.04 -8.64
CA GLU A 21 9.47 0.39 -7.80
C GLU A 21 9.32 -0.22 -6.41
N LYS A 22 10.45 -0.63 -5.82
CA LYS A 22 10.54 -1.12 -4.45
C LYS A 22 11.71 -0.42 -3.78
N SER A 23 11.51 0.18 -2.61
CA SER A 23 12.60 0.78 -1.83
C SER A 23 12.55 0.35 -0.37
N VAL A 24 13.69 0.44 0.32
CA VAL A 24 13.86 0.09 1.72
C VAL A 24 14.54 1.24 2.43
N TRP A 25 14.03 1.61 3.62
CA TRP A 25 14.68 2.63 4.43
C TRP A 25 16.00 2.14 5.03
N TYR A 26 17.04 2.97 4.96
CA TYR A 26 18.41 2.52 5.26
C TYR A 26 18.70 2.29 6.75
N HIS A 27 17.97 2.97 7.65
CA HIS A 27 18.36 3.10 9.07
C HIS A 27 18.66 1.77 9.74
N VAL A 28 17.76 0.79 9.60
CA VAL A 28 18.02 -0.61 9.99
C VAL A 28 18.15 -1.52 8.76
N GLY A 29 17.80 -1.01 7.58
CA GLY A 29 17.86 -1.73 6.32
C GLY A 29 16.86 -2.88 6.25
N GLY A 30 17.00 -3.67 5.19
CA GLY A 30 16.12 -4.78 4.88
C GLY A 30 16.15 -5.13 3.40
N THR A 31 15.33 -6.09 3.02
CA THR A 31 15.26 -6.58 1.63
C THR A 31 13.83 -6.91 1.25
N TRP A 32 13.45 -6.51 0.03
CA TRP A 32 12.24 -7.02 -0.60
C TRP A 32 12.51 -8.39 -1.24
N SER A 33 11.57 -9.29 -1.09
CA SER A 33 11.49 -10.57 -1.80
C SER A 33 10.06 -10.77 -2.31
N GLU A 34 9.87 -11.72 -3.22
CA GLU A 34 8.56 -12.01 -3.78
C GLU A 34 8.43 -13.51 -4.04
N CYS A 35 7.30 -14.08 -3.62
CA CYS A 35 6.96 -15.49 -3.84
C CYS A 35 5.44 -15.60 -3.97
N ASP A 36 4.94 -16.29 -5.00
CA ASP A 36 3.51 -16.52 -5.25
C ASP A 36 2.65 -15.25 -5.22
N GLY A 37 3.17 -14.15 -5.77
CA GLY A 37 2.47 -12.85 -5.80
C GLY A 37 2.38 -12.14 -4.44
N ILE A 38 3.12 -12.59 -3.43
CA ILE A 38 3.26 -11.93 -2.12
C ILE A 38 4.59 -11.21 -2.06
N HIS A 39 4.56 -9.89 -1.89
CA HIS A 39 5.77 -9.10 -1.67
C HIS A 39 6.10 -9.09 -0.18
N THR A 40 7.32 -9.50 0.18
CA THR A 40 7.73 -9.54 1.58
C THR A 40 8.91 -8.61 1.81
N ILE A 41 8.72 -7.59 2.64
CA ILE A 41 9.82 -6.80 3.19
C ILE A 41 10.32 -7.48 4.45
N THR A 42 11.61 -7.83 4.47
CA THR A 42 12.31 -8.34 5.66
C THR A 42 13.19 -7.23 6.21
N MET A 43 12.90 -6.76 7.42
CA MET A 43 13.63 -5.67 8.08
C MET A 43 14.52 -6.25 9.19
N ASN A 44 15.74 -5.73 9.34
CA ASN A 44 16.70 -6.24 10.33
C ASN A 44 16.41 -5.77 11.77
N GLY A 45 15.34 -4.99 11.96
CA GLY A 45 14.88 -4.48 13.25
C GLY A 45 13.75 -3.45 13.10
N ILE A 46 13.33 -2.88 14.23
CA ILE A 46 12.31 -1.81 14.29
C ILE A 46 12.92 -0.48 13.86
N GLY A 47 12.13 0.41 13.26
CA GLY A 47 12.59 1.73 12.81
C GLY A 47 13.01 1.74 11.34
N SER A 48 12.46 0.82 10.55
CA SER A 48 12.62 0.75 9.09
C SER A 48 11.25 0.52 8.42
N SER A 49 11.23 0.64 7.11
CA SER A 49 10.06 0.45 6.26
C SER A 49 10.47 0.05 4.85
N GLY A 50 9.49 -0.46 4.12
CA GLY A 50 9.58 -0.65 2.68
C GLY A 50 8.49 0.15 1.99
N ALA A 51 8.77 0.61 0.77
CA ALA A 51 7.79 1.23 -0.10
C ALA A 51 7.60 0.41 -1.38
N LEU A 52 6.35 0.31 -1.83
CA LEU A 52 5.95 -0.24 -3.13
C LEU A 52 5.26 0.86 -3.94
N ARG A 53 5.83 1.23 -5.09
CA ARG A 53 5.18 2.15 -6.03
C ARG A 53 4.46 1.36 -7.10
N PHE A 54 3.23 1.77 -7.36
CA PHE A 54 2.32 1.15 -8.31
C PHE A 54 2.06 2.08 -9.48
N SER A 55 1.90 1.51 -10.68
CA SER A 55 1.44 2.25 -11.85
C SER A 55 0.63 1.37 -12.79
N ASN A 56 -0.31 1.97 -13.52
CA ASN A 56 -1.13 1.31 -14.52
C ASN A 56 -0.94 1.94 -15.92
N ALA A 57 -1.59 1.36 -16.93
CA ALA A 57 -1.49 1.82 -18.32
C ALA A 57 -2.10 3.22 -18.57
N HIS A 58 -2.84 3.77 -17.62
CA HIS A 58 -3.44 5.12 -17.69
C HIS A 58 -2.57 6.19 -17.01
N ASN A 59 -1.31 5.88 -16.71
CA ASN A 59 -0.38 6.75 -15.97
C ASN A 59 -0.96 7.19 -14.62
N GLU A 60 -1.83 6.38 -14.01
CA GLU A 60 -2.16 6.55 -12.61
C GLU A 60 -1.08 5.87 -11.78
N SER A 61 -0.68 6.51 -10.68
CA SER A 61 0.31 5.95 -9.79
C SER A 61 0.09 6.37 -8.36
N PHE A 62 0.49 5.49 -7.46
CA PHE A 62 0.44 5.68 -6.02
C PHE A 62 1.58 4.90 -5.37
N ILE A 63 1.85 5.17 -4.10
CA ILE A 63 2.81 4.45 -3.29
C ILE A 63 2.16 4.00 -2.00
N VAL A 64 2.51 2.78 -1.59
CA VAL A 64 2.21 2.27 -0.26
C VAL A 64 3.54 2.13 0.47
N VAL A 65 3.61 2.69 1.67
CA VAL A 65 4.74 2.51 2.58
C VAL A 65 4.24 1.75 3.80
N ALA A 66 5.01 0.77 4.25
CA ALA A 66 4.70 0.01 5.45
C ALA A 66 5.98 -0.28 6.24
N GLY A 67 5.90 -0.15 7.56
CA GLY A 67 7.04 -0.35 8.44
C GLY A 67 6.64 -0.66 9.87
N LEU A 68 7.66 -0.71 10.72
CA LEU A 68 7.51 -0.88 12.16
C LEU A 68 8.24 0.25 12.88
N MET A 69 7.61 0.84 13.88
CA MET A 69 8.23 1.88 14.69
C MET A 69 7.87 1.78 16.17
N GLY A 70 8.65 2.48 16.99
CA GLY A 70 8.40 2.61 18.43
C GLY A 70 8.74 1.37 19.26
N PRO A 71 8.65 1.48 20.59
CA PRO A 71 9.04 0.42 21.52
C PRO A 71 8.08 -0.78 21.56
N GLY A 72 6.87 -0.65 20.98
CA GLY A 72 5.85 -1.70 20.95
C GLY A 72 5.68 -2.39 19.61
N GLU A 73 6.68 -2.31 18.72
CA GLU A 73 6.65 -2.96 17.39
C GLU A 73 5.39 -2.55 16.60
N GLN A 74 5.04 -1.27 16.68
CA GLN A 74 3.79 -0.79 16.13
C GLN A 74 3.90 -0.76 14.61
N HIS A 75 3.02 -1.53 13.95
CA HIS A 75 2.78 -1.40 12.53
C HIS A 75 2.38 0.03 12.21
N TRP A 76 2.92 0.53 11.11
CA TRP A 76 2.39 1.71 10.46
C TRP A 76 2.36 1.52 8.95
N SER A 77 1.41 2.19 8.32
CA SER A 77 1.32 2.29 6.88
C SER A 77 0.99 3.71 6.44
N ALA A 78 1.25 4.00 5.17
CA ALA A 78 0.83 5.21 4.51
C ALA A 78 0.51 4.94 3.05
N ILE A 79 -0.41 5.74 2.51
CA ILE A 79 -0.77 5.73 1.09
C ILE A 79 -0.61 7.16 0.56
N VAL A 80 0.14 7.32 -0.53
CA VAL A 80 0.20 8.59 -1.29
C VAL A 80 -0.27 8.32 -2.71
N THR A 81 -1.38 8.93 -3.10
CA THR A 81 -1.96 8.86 -4.45
C THR A 81 -1.52 10.05 -5.29
N ASP A 82 -1.92 10.06 -6.56
CA ASP A 82 -1.79 11.21 -7.46
C ASP A 82 -0.34 11.70 -7.60
N LEU A 83 0.58 10.75 -7.71
CA LEU A 83 2.01 11.04 -7.80
C LEU A 83 2.35 11.70 -9.15
N GLY A 84 3.17 12.75 -9.09
CA GLY A 84 3.85 13.30 -10.25
C GLY A 84 4.83 12.29 -10.85
N VAL A 85 5.20 12.49 -12.11
CA VAL A 85 6.11 11.59 -12.85
C VAL A 85 7.51 11.47 -12.22
N ASP A 86 7.92 12.48 -11.47
CA ASP A 86 9.17 12.60 -10.73
C ASP A 86 9.07 12.12 -9.26
N HIS A 87 7.87 11.89 -8.75
CA HIS A 87 7.61 11.38 -7.40
C HIS A 87 7.81 9.86 -7.31
N THR A 88 9.06 9.44 -7.46
CA THR A 88 9.53 8.06 -7.29
C THR A 88 9.47 7.61 -5.83
N ALA A 89 9.57 6.31 -5.58
CA ALA A 89 9.70 5.80 -4.21
C ALA A 89 10.97 6.30 -3.53
N LEU A 90 12.07 6.48 -4.28
CA LEU A 90 13.30 7.07 -3.74
C LEU A 90 13.09 8.52 -3.26
N TRP A 91 12.23 9.30 -3.94
CA TRP A 91 11.93 10.67 -3.55
C TRP A 91 10.95 10.76 -2.37
N ILE A 92 9.87 9.97 -2.40
CA ILE A 92 8.78 10.05 -1.42
C ILE A 92 9.13 9.34 -0.10
N HIS A 93 9.78 8.17 -0.15
CA HIS A 93 10.00 7.34 1.04
C HIS A 93 10.82 8.04 2.16
N PRO A 94 11.86 8.84 1.88
CA PRO A 94 12.54 9.61 2.92
C PRO A 94 11.65 10.61 3.67
N GLY A 95 10.57 11.10 3.04
CA GLY A 95 9.61 12.02 3.66
C GLY A 95 8.74 11.41 4.77
N PHE A 96 8.93 10.13 5.11
CA PHE A 96 8.34 9.54 6.33
C PHE A 96 9.26 9.64 7.55
N TYR A 97 10.51 10.05 7.35
CA TYR A 97 11.56 10.13 8.37
C TYR A 97 12.17 11.53 8.51
N GLY A 98 12.07 12.36 7.47
CA GLY A 98 12.68 13.68 7.39
C GLY A 98 11.82 14.85 7.89
N GLU A 99 12.20 16.05 7.44
CA GLU A 99 11.53 17.32 7.81
C GLU A 99 10.17 17.48 7.15
N VAL A 100 10.05 17.07 5.88
CA VAL A 100 8.75 16.82 5.26
C VAL A 100 8.20 15.58 5.93
N LYS A 101 7.08 15.70 6.63
CA LYS A 101 6.40 14.59 7.31
C LYS A 101 5.15 14.21 6.53
N HIS A 102 5.31 13.27 5.60
CA HIS A 102 4.15 12.63 5.00
C HIS A 102 3.30 11.97 6.09
N PRO A 103 1.97 12.14 6.06
CA PRO A 103 1.10 11.53 7.04
C PRO A 103 1.19 10.00 6.93
N TRP A 104 1.23 9.35 8.07
CA TRP A 104 1.17 7.91 8.22
C TRP A 104 0.22 7.58 9.38
N THR A 105 -0.21 6.33 9.45
CA THR A 105 -1.08 5.88 10.52
C THR A 105 -0.63 4.52 11.05
N SER A 106 -0.86 4.29 12.34
CA SER A 106 -0.73 2.98 12.99
C SER A 106 -2.06 2.23 13.08
N GLU A 107 -3.14 2.82 12.55
CA GLU A 107 -4.42 2.14 12.41
C GLU A 107 -4.28 0.87 11.56
N LYS A 108 -5.15 -0.10 11.82
CA LYS A 108 -5.15 -1.36 11.08
C LYS A 108 -5.65 -1.20 9.65
N GLU A 109 -6.30 -0.09 9.33
CA GLU A 109 -6.84 0.18 8.00
C GLU A 109 -6.74 1.66 7.66
N GLU A 110 -6.29 1.96 6.45
CA GLU A 110 -6.33 3.30 5.86
C GLU A 110 -6.86 3.19 4.43
N THR A 111 -7.65 4.17 4.01
CA THR A 111 -8.14 4.28 2.63
C THR A 111 -7.86 5.68 2.09
N LYS A 112 -7.34 5.74 0.86
CA LYS A 112 -7.20 6.96 0.06
C LYS A 112 -7.91 6.79 -1.27
N ARG A 113 -8.38 7.90 -1.83
CA ARG A 113 -8.99 7.97 -3.16
C ARG A 113 -8.17 8.91 -4.03
N SER A 114 -7.83 8.48 -5.23
CA SER A 114 -7.15 9.30 -6.23
C SER A 114 -8.12 10.28 -6.88
N GLU A 115 -7.59 11.28 -7.59
CA GLU A 115 -8.40 12.22 -8.39
C GLU A 115 -9.19 11.51 -9.50
N LYS A 116 -8.67 10.39 -9.99
CA LYS A 116 -9.33 9.53 -10.99
C LYS A 116 -10.39 8.59 -10.38
N GLY A 117 -10.59 8.66 -9.07
CA GLY A 117 -11.62 7.91 -8.35
C GLY A 117 -11.21 6.51 -7.89
N THR A 118 -10.00 6.05 -8.23
CA THR A 118 -9.44 4.78 -7.74
C THR A 118 -9.28 4.83 -6.23
N GLN A 119 -9.75 3.80 -5.54
CA GLN A 119 -9.63 3.70 -4.10
C GLN A 119 -8.55 2.69 -3.74
N VAL A 120 -7.60 3.11 -2.91
CA VAL A 120 -6.51 2.27 -2.40
C VAL A 120 -6.68 2.12 -0.90
N THR A 121 -6.66 0.89 -0.41
CA THR A 121 -6.80 0.56 1.01
C THR A 121 -5.61 -0.29 1.46
N THR A 122 -4.96 0.10 2.56
CA THR A 122 -4.06 -0.77 3.31
C THR A 122 -4.85 -1.38 4.47
N ARG A 123 -4.73 -2.70 4.69
CA ARG A 123 -5.38 -3.40 5.80
C ARG A 123 -4.44 -4.42 6.43
N LEU A 124 -4.08 -4.22 7.69
CA LEU A 124 -3.37 -5.21 8.50
C LEU A 124 -4.36 -6.30 8.91
N VAL A 125 -4.23 -7.49 8.32
CA VAL A 125 -5.19 -8.59 8.51
C VAL A 125 -4.80 -9.56 9.62
N ALA A 126 -3.50 -9.69 9.90
CA ALA A 126 -3.00 -10.58 10.94
C ALA A 126 -1.58 -10.20 11.38
N GLN A 127 -1.21 -10.69 12.56
CA GLN A 127 0.15 -10.68 13.07
C GLN A 127 0.42 -12.04 13.74
N ALA A 128 1.58 -12.62 13.45
CA ALA A 128 2.05 -13.86 14.06
C ALA A 128 3.52 -13.70 14.46
N GLY A 129 3.76 -13.40 15.74
CA GLY A 129 5.08 -13.01 16.22
C GLY A 129 5.60 -11.78 15.47
N ASN A 130 6.74 -11.94 14.81
CA ASN A 130 7.42 -10.86 14.07
C ASN A 130 7.00 -10.77 12.59
N GLU A 131 5.97 -11.52 12.18
CA GLU A 131 5.42 -11.48 10.83
C GLU A 131 4.05 -10.79 10.82
N TYR A 132 3.92 -9.77 9.97
CA TYR A 132 2.71 -8.99 9.77
C TYR A 132 2.15 -9.27 8.38
N PHE A 133 0.83 -9.34 8.27
CA PHE A 133 0.14 -9.63 7.03
C PHE A 133 -0.68 -8.41 6.62
N LEU A 134 -0.26 -7.75 5.56
CA LEU A 134 -0.85 -6.52 5.04
C LEU A 134 -1.51 -6.83 3.69
N HIS A 135 -2.76 -6.41 3.53
CA HIS A 135 -3.41 -6.37 2.23
C HIS A 135 -3.34 -4.95 1.68
N VAL A 136 -2.94 -4.82 0.42
CA VAL A 136 -3.14 -3.62 -0.40
C VAL A 136 -4.28 -3.92 -1.35
N ILE A 137 -5.41 -3.25 -1.16
CA ILE A 137 -6.62 -3.49 -1.92
C ILE A 137 -6.88 -2.29 -2.82
N ILE A 138 -7.08 -2.53 -4.11
CA ILE A 138 -7.26 -1.50 -5.13
C ILE A 138 -8.62 -1.72 -5.77
N TYR A 139 -9.53 -0.76 -5.57
CA TYR A 139 -10.87 -0.76 -6.12
C TYR A 139 -11.00 0.29 -7.22
N ALA A 140 -11.78 -0.05 -8.25
CA ALA A 140 -12.16 0.93 -9.26
C ALA A 140 -13.12 1.96 -8.66
N SER A 141 -13.23 3.10 -9.32
CA SER A 141 -14.26 4.09 -9.05
C SER A 141 -15.66 3.45 -9.06
N ASP A 142 -16.58 3.93 -8.21
CA ASP A 142 -18.00 3.53 -8.22
C ASP A 142 -18.70 3.81 -9.57
N SER A 143 -18.09 4.61 -10.45
CA SER A 143 -18.53 4.82 -11.84
C SER A 143 -18.29 3.62 -12.75
N ASP A 144 -17.31 2.77 -12.41
CA ASP A 144 -16.80 1.71 -13.30
C ASP A 144 -17.31 0.32 -12.92
N VAL A 145 -18.03 0.21 -11.79
CA VAL A 145 -18.77 -0.99 -11.44
C VAL A 145 -20.08 -1.00 -12.24
N PRO A 146 -20.31 -1.98 -13.13
CA PRO A 146 -21.60 -2.11 -13.80
C PRO A 146 -22.68 -2.26 -12.73
N ARG A 147 -23.56 -1.26 -12.58
CA ARG A 147 -24.69 -1.37 -11.65
C ARG A 147 -25.53 -2.55 -12.13
N PRO A 148 -25.88 -3.52 -11.26
CA PRO A 148 -26.85 -4.53 -11.65
C PRO A 148 -28.13 -3.80 -12.06
N ASN A 149 -28.62 -4.11 -13.26
CA ASN A 149 -29.90 -3.58 -13.75
C ASN A 149 -30.95 -3.87 -12.69
N VAL A 150 -31.39 -2.83 -11.98
CA VAL A 150 -32.55 -2.93 -11.10
C VAL A 150 -33.75 -3.08 -12.01
N VAL A 151 -34.08 -4.33 -12.35
CA VAL A 151 -35.36 -4.66 -12.95
C VAL A 151 -36.40 -4.35 -11.88
N MET A 152 -37.03 -3.20 -12.04
CA MET A 152 -38.18 -2.77 -11.26
C MET A 152 -39.27 -3.83 -11.44
N LYS A 153 -39.40 -4.74 -10.48
CA LYS A 153 -40.55 -5.64 -10.40
C LYS A 153 -41.76 -4.77 -10.06
N ILE A 154 -42.49 -4.36 -11.09
CA ILE A 154 -43.87 -3.88 -10.94
C ILE A 154 -44.70 -5.13 -10.71
N CYS A 155 -45.09 -5.38 -9.46
CA CYS A 155 -46.11 -6.38 -9.16
C CYS A 155 -47.48 -5.77 -9.50
N PHE A 156 -48.21 -6.42 -10.40
CA PHE A 156 -49.67 -6.27 -10.53
C PHE A 156 -50.36 -7.22 -9.57
#